data_AF-A0A3P7RXX5-F1
#
_entry.id   AF-A0A3P7RXX5-F1
#
_cell.length_a   1.000
_cell.length_b   1.000
_cell.length_c   1.000
_cell.angle_alpha   90.00
_cell.angle_beta   90.00
_cell.angle_gamma   90.00
#
_symmetry.space_group_name_H-M   'P 1'
#
loop_
_entity.id
_entity.type
_entity.pdbx_description
1 polymer ?
#
loop_
_entity_poly.entity_id
_entity_poly.type
_entity_poly.pdbx_seq_one_letter_code
_entity_poly.pdbx_strand_id
1 'polypeptide(L)'
;MKSGTRSLHLTWEPQSKPGASSSFPCKPIIRYQLEMQEGEARQHFKSVYDGDAITFLVEGLRRCSLYRFRLCASNADGVSHWSDIVAFRTDPDPPSTPKGLRLRGRVRPYHVNLYWLAPDDDGGAPVNGYRLEILMPQLPLALLRKYPHQQSVHSKKENAQRLQPNSNDEDEIKAAESKGFICWPWVIYNRAV
;
A
#
# COMPACT_ATOMS: atom_id res chain seq x y z
N MET A 1 -0.50 -18.14 -9.15
CA MET A 1 0.46 -17.65 -8.13
C MET A 1 -0.32 -16.86 -7.09
N LYS A 2 -0.03 -17.04 -5.80
CA LYS A 2 -0.48 -16.12 -4.74
C LYS A 2 0.77 -15.45 -4.18
N SER A 3 0.75 -14.12 -4.06
CA SER A 3 1.92 -13.34 -3.67
C SER A 3 1.66 -12.50 -2.42
N GLY A 4 2.70 -12.35 -1.60
CA GLY A 4 2.83 -11.31 -0.59
C GLY A 4 3.99 -10.37 -0.95
N THR A 5 4.21 -9.34 -0.12
CA THR A 5 5.30 -8.37 -0.32
C THR A 5 6.70 -8.99 -0.11
N ARG A 6 6.77 -10.16 0.53
CA ARG A 6 8.03 -10.87 0.86
C ARG A 6 8.00 -12.37 0.60
N SER A 7 6.94 -12.87 -0.03
CA SER A 7 6.81 -14.30 -0.34
C SER A 7 6.01 -14.55 -1.61
N LEU A 8 6.27 -15.69 -2.24
CA LEU A 8 5.60 -16.10 -3.47
C LEU A 8 5.28 -17.60 -3.41
N HIS A 9 3.99 -17.93 -3.53
CA HIS A 9 3.54 -19.31 -3.65
C HIS A 9 3.50 -19.72 -5.13
N LEU A 10 4.44 -20.60 -5.48
CA LEU A 10 4.59 -21.18 -6.81
C LEU A 10 3.90 -22.54 -6.89
N THR A 11 3.34 -22.83 -8.06
CA THR A 11 2.68 -24.10 -8.37
C THR A 11 2.93 -24.40 -9.83
N TRP A 12 3.27 -25.65 -10.15
CA TRP A 12 3.52 -26.10 -11.51
C TRP A 12 2.81 -27.43 -11.77
N GLU A 13 2.63 -27.75 -13.05
CA GLU A 13 1.98 -28.98 -13.49
C GLU A 13 2.96 -29.87 -14.27
N PRO A 14 2.85 -31.20 -14.16
CA PRO A 14 3.59 -32.12 -15.02
C PRO A 14 3.26 -31.88 -16.50
N GLN A 15 4.27 -31.93 -17.37
CA GLN A 15 4.08 -31.69 -18.81
C GLN A 15 3.26 -32.78 -19.52
N SER A 16 3.16 -33.97 -18.94
CA SER A 16 2.32 -35.05 -19.47
C SER A 16 1.06 -35.18 -18.64
N LYS A 17 -0.10 -35.00 -19.28
CA LYS A 17 -1.37 -35.45 -18.70
C LYS A 17 -1.35 -36.99 -18.68
N PRO A 18 -1.70 -37.64 -17.56
CA PRO A 18 -1.91 -39.08 -17.53
C PRO A 18 -3.09 -39.41 -18.44
N GLY A 19 -2.82 -39.85 -19.68
CA GLY A 19 -3.84 -40.11 -20.70
C GLY A 19 -3.34 -40.02 -22.16
N ALA A 20 -2.12 -39.55 -22.42
CA ALA A 20 -1.53 -39.61 -23.76
C ALA A 20 -1.17 -41.06 -24.11
N SER A 21 -2.04 -41.69 -24.92
CA SER A 21 -1.90 -43.03 -25.52
C SER A 21 -0.68 -43.12 -26.44
N SER A 22 0.52 -43.07 -25.88
CA SER A 22 1.76 -43.36 -26.60
C SER A 22 2.28 -44.73 -26.19
N SER A 23 2.67 -45.53 -27.18
CA SER A 23 3.15 -46.91 -27.08
C SER A 23 4.45 -47.09 -26.28
N PHE A 24 4.94 -46.02 -25.66
CA PHE A 24 6.06 -46.02 -24.73
C PHE A 24 5.62 -45.21 -23.50
N PRO A 25 5.44 -45.82 -22.32
CA PRO A 25 5.13 -45.05 -21.13
C PRO A 25 6.29 -44.09 -20.85
N CYS A 26 6.04 -42.78 -20.91
CA CYS A 26 7.01 -41.79 -20.47
C CYS A 26 7.36 -42.08 -18.99
N LYS A 27 8.65 -42.18 -18.68
CA LYS A 27 9.08 -42.43 -17.30
C LYS A 27 8.59 -41.30 -16.38
N PRO A 28 8.06 -41.63 -15.18
CA PRO A 28 7.51 -40.63 -14.28
C PRO A 28 8.59 -39.63 -13.86
N ILE A 29 8.18 -38.37 -13.66
CA ILE A 29 9.03 -37.34 -13.09
C ILE A 29 9.28 -37.71 -11.62
N ILE A 30 10.54 -37.68 -11.21
CA ILE A 30 10.99 -38.05 -9.86
C ILE A 30 11.31 -36.80 -9.05
N ARG A 31 11.74 -35.71 -9.69
CA ARG A 31 12.24 -34.51 -9.00
C ARG A 31 12.15 -33.28 -9.90
N TYR A 32 11.94 -32.14 -9.29
CA TYR A 32 11.92 -30.80 -9.87
C TYR A 32 12.99 -29.94 -9.22
N GLN A 33 13.72 -29.17 -10.05
CA GLN A 33 14.66 -28.17 -9.59
C GLN A 33 14.16 -26.79 -10.03
N LEU A 34 13.92 -25.91 -9.06
CA LEU A 34 13.50 -24.54 -9.27
C LEU A 34 14.68 -23.61 -8.98
N GLU A 35 14.91 -22.68 -9.89
CA GLU A 35 15.88 -21.62 -9.69
C GLU A 35 15.25 -20.23 -9.76
N MET A 36 15.85 -19.31 -9.02
CA MET A 36 15.44 -17.92 -8.89
C MET A 36 16.61 -16.98 -9.15
N GLN A 37 16.32 -15.84 -9.77
CA GLN A 37 17.23 -14.72 -9.96
C GLN A 37 16.55 -13.42 -9.52
N GLU A 38 17.27 -12.55 -8.80
CA GLU A 38 16.81 -11.22 -8.40
C GLU A 38 17.29 -10.15 -9.40
N GLY A 39 16.39 -9.26 -9.82
CA GLY A 39 16.66 -8.15 -10.73
C GLY A 39 16.75 -8.52 -12.22
N GLU A 40 17.02 -7.52 -13.06
CA GLU A 40 17.17 -7.63 -14.53
C GLU A 40 18.58 -8.01 -15.00
N ALA A 41 19.58 -7.84 -14.14
CA ALA A 41 20.99 -8.00 -14.49
C ALA A 41 21.55 -9.40 -14.16
N ARG A 42 22.63 -9.73 -14.89
CA ARG A 42 23.48 -10.95 -15.00
C ARG A 42 23.86 -11.74 -13.73
N GLN A 43 23.02 -11.81 -12.71
CA GLN A 43 23.24 -12.76 -11.62
C GLN A 43 22.89 -14.18 -12.08
N HIS A 44 23.64 -15.15 -11.58
CA HIS A 44 23.35 -16.55 -11.83
C HIS A 44 22.03 -16.91 -11.15
N PHE A 45 21.22 -17.70 -11.84
CA PHE A 45 20.09 -18.39 -11.23
C PHE A 45 20.60 -19.21 -10.04
N LYS A 46 19.93 -19.06 -8.89
CA LYS A 46 20.21 -19.79 -7.67
C LYS A 46 19.14 -20.85 -7.47
N SER A 47 19.54 -22.10 -7.21
CA SER A 47 18.60 -23.15 -6.78
C SER A 47 17.93 -22.77 -5.47
N VAL A 48 16.60 -22.69 -5.49
CA VAL A 48 15.76 -22.35 -4.34
C VAL A 48 14.90 -23.52 -3.89
N TYR A 49 14.67 -24.51 -4.76
CA TYR A 49 13.97 -25.72 -4.43
C TYR A 49 14.47 -26.89 -5.28
N ASP A 50 14.51 -28.05 -4.66
CA ASP A 50 14.94 -29.30 -5.28
C ASP A 50 14.25 -30.50 -4.60
N GLY A 51 13.20 -31.03 -5.23
CA GLY A 51 12.31 -32.03 -4.62
C GLY A 51 11.18 -32.50 -5.54
N ASP A 52 10.29 -33.35 -5.06
CA ASP A 52 9.23 -34.01 -5.83
C ASP A 52 7.86 -33.28 -5.79
N ALA A 53 7.66 -32.39 -4.82
CA ALA A 53 6.44 -31.58 -4.72
C ALA A 53 6.25 -30.65 -5.94
N ILE A 54 4.98 -30.35 -6.23
CA ILE A 54 4.55 -29.49 -7.34
C ILE A 54 4.20 -28.05 -6.91
N THR A 55 4.47 -27.73 -5.64
CA THR A 55 4.22 -26.44 -5.01
C THR A 55 5.40 -26.05 -4.14
N PHE A 56 5.76 -24.78 -4.13
CA PHE A 56 6.81 -24.27 -3.27
C PHE A 56 6.54 -22.82 -2.84
N LEU A 57 6.79 -22.53 -1.56
CA LEU A 57 6.72 -21.19 -1.01
C LEU A 57 8.12 -20.59 -0.96
N VAL A 58 8.37 -19.58 -1.79
CA VAL A 58 9.59 -18.78 -1.72
C VAL A 58 9.37 -17.69 -0.68
N GLU A 59 10.26 -17.61 0.32
CA GLU A 59 10.22 -16.60 1.38
C GLU A 59 11.46 -15.70 1.36
N GLY A 60 11.43 -14.62 2.13
CA GLY A 60 12.57 -13.71 2.26
C GLY A 60 12.81 -12.84 1.02
N LEU A 61 11.78 -12.66 0.19
CA LEU A 61 11.84 -11.75 -0.96
C LEU A 61 11.90 -10.29 -0.47
N ARG A 62 12.62 -9.45 -1.20
CA ARG A 62 12.64 -8.00 -1.00
C ARG A 62 11.39 -7.39 -1.60
N ARG A 63 10.81 -6.43 -0.90
CA ARG A 63 9.71 -5.59 -1.39
C ARG A 63 10.12 -4.83 -2.66
N CYS A 64 9.12 -4.50 -3.50
CA CYS A 64 9.31 -3.72 -4.73
C CYS A 64 10.44 -4.24 -5.65
N SER A 65 10.76 -5.54 -5.62
CA SER A 65 11.87 -6.15 -6.35
C SER A 65 11.38 -7.14 -7.40
N LEU A 66 12.11 -7.22 -8.51
CA LEU A 66 11.83 -8.12 -9.62
C LEU A 66 12.54 -9.46 -9.42
N TYR A 67 11.84 -10.56 -9.63
CA TYR A 67 12.35 -11.91 -9.56
C TYR A 67 12.07 -12.65 -10.88
N ARG A 68 12.98 -13.54 -11.27
CA ARG A 68 12.86 -14.42 -12.43
C ARG A 68 12.99 -15.87 -11.98
N PHE A 69 12.14 -16.74 -12.49
CA PHE A 69 12.08 -18.14 -12.12
C PHE A 69 12.18 -19.04 -13.35
N ARG A 70 12.87 -20.17 -13.20
CA ARG A 70 12.88 -21.26 -14.18
C ARG A 70 12.86 -22.60 -13.46
N LEU A 71 12.26 -23.60 -14.10
CA LEU A 71 12.06 -24.93 -13.55
C LEU A 71 12.60 -25.98 -14.52
N CYS A 72 13.20 -27.05 -14.03
CA CYS A 72 13.43 -28.27 -14.79
C CYS A 72 12.92 -29.48 -14.01
N ALA A 73 12.68 -30.58 -14.73
CA ALA A 73 12.23 -31.84 -14.17
C ALA A 73 13.26 -32.93 -14.47
N SER A 74 13.33 -33.96 -13.65
CA SER A 74 14.19 -35.11 -13.89
C SER A 74 13.43 -36.41 -13.67
N ASN A 75 13.80 -37.42 -14.45
CA ASN A 75 13.32 -38.78 -14.34
C ASN A 75 14.53 -39.75 -14.37
N ALA A 76 14.27 -41.05 -14.44
CA ALA A 76 15.34 -42.05 -14.47
C ALA A 76 16.26 -41.97 -15.71
N ASP A 77 15.89 -41.20 -16.74
CA ASP A 77 16.70 -41.00 -17.96
C ASP A 77 17.56 -39.73 -17.92
N GLY A 78 17.31 -38.82 -16.97
CA GLY A 78 18.08 -37.60 -16.79
C GLY A 78 17.24 -36.37 -16.49
N VAL A 79 17.83 -35.20 -16.73
CA VAL A 79 17.26 -33.88 -16.45
C VAL A 79 16.77 -33.24 -17.74
N SER A 80 15.58 -32.64 -17.71
CA SER A 80 15.00 -31.90 -18.84
C SER A 80 15.75 -30.60 -19.12
N HIS A 81 15.45 -29.97 -20.26
CA HIS A 81 15.75 -28.56 -20.44
C HIS A 81 15.03 -27.70 -19.40
N TRP A 82 15.57 -26.50 -19.15
CA TRP A 82 14.91 -25.47 -18.36
C TRP A 82 13.65 -24.98 -19.07
N SER A 83 12.63 -24.65 -18.27
CA SER A 83 11.43 -23.96 -18.74
C SER A 83 11.74 -22.55 -19.26
N ASP A 84 10.75 -21.94 -19.90
CA ASP A 84 10.74 -20.50 -20.11
C ASP A 84 10.86 -19.76 -18.76
N ILE A 85 11.46 -18.58 -18.82
CA ILE A 85 11.65 -17.73 -17.64
C ILE A 85 10.34 -16.99 -17.34
N VAL A 86 9.86 -17.12 -16.11
CA VAL A 86 8.72 -16.36 -15.61
C VAL A 86 9.21 -15.23 -14.72
N ALA A 87 8.78 -14.00 -15.00
CA ALA A 87 9.11 -12.82 -14.19
C ALA A 87 7.97 -12.45 -13.25
N PHE A 88 8.30 -12.06 -12.02
CA PHE A 88 7.35 -11.64 -10.99
C PHE A 88 7.93 -10.47 -10.19
N ARG A 89 7.12 -9.45 -9.89
CA ARG A 89 7.53 -8.30 -9.07
C ARG A 89 6.73 -8.28 -7.78
N THR A 90 7.42 -8.26 -6.63
CA THR A 90 6.76 -8.14 -5.33
C THR A 90 6.14 -6.76 -5.17
N ASP A 91 5.01 -6.70 -4.46
CA ASP A 91 4.36 -5.45 -4.10
C ASP A 91 5.18 -4.65 -3.06
N PRO A 92 5.00 -3.32 -2.99
CA PRO A 92 5.51 -2.52 -1.87
C PRO A 92 4.73 -2.81 -0.57
N ASP A 93 5.37 -2.56 0.57
CA ASP A 93 4.71 -2.52 1.87
C ASP A 93 4.00 -1.14 2.04
N PRO A 94 3.03 -1.00 2.96
CA PRO A 94 2.55 0.32 3.38
C PRO A 94 3.69 1.14 4.00
N PRO A 95 3.70 2.47 3.83
CA PRO A 95 4.65 3.32 4.53
C PRO A 95 4.44 3.25 6.04
N SER A 96 5.51 3.47 6.79
CA SER A 96 5.46 3.58 8.25
C SER A 96 4.68 4.82 8.71
N THR A 97 4.36 4.88 10.00
CA THR A 97 3.60 6.01 10.56
C THR A 97 4.40 7.32 10.44
N PRO A 98 3.81 8.40 9.90
CA PRO A 98 4.43 9.72 9.93
C PRO A 98 4.74 10.17 11.36
N LYS A 99 5.84 10.89 11.56
CA LYS A 99 6.35 11.22 12.89
C LYS A 99 6.19 12.68 13.25
N GLY A 100 6.28 12.99 14.54
CA GLY A 100 6.46 14.36 15.01
C GLY A 100 5.32 15.31 14.65
N LEU A 101 4.07 14.80 14.59
CA LEU A 101 2.89 15.64 14.39
C LEU A 101 2.79 16.67 15.53
N ARG A 102 2.93 17.95 15.19
CA ARG A 102 2.88 19.05 16.15
C ARG A 102 2.33 20.32 15.54
N LEU A 103 1.87 21.21 16.40
CA LEU A 103 1.54 22.58 16.02
C LEU A 103 2.82 23.32 15.63
N ARG A 104 2.74 24.04 14.53
CA ARG A 104 3.80 24.92 14.04
C ARG A 104 3.44 26.37 14.35
N GLY A 105 4.08 26.92 15.37
CA GLY A 105 3.88 28.30 15.79
C GLY A 105 2.60 28.51 16.61
N ARG A 106 2.17 29.76 16.73
CA ARG A 106 0.95 30.11 17.48
C ARG A 106 -0.29 29.65 16.72
N VAL A 107 -1.22 29.05 17.46
CA VAL A 107 -2.59 28.81 16.99
C VAL A 107 -3.24 30.14 16.70
N ARG A 108 -3.91 30.26 15.56
CA ARG A 108 -4.66 31.45 15.17
C ARG A 108 -6.15 31.12 15.11
N PRO A 109 -7.04 32.12 15.24
CA PRO A 109 -8.46 31.91 14.98
C PRO A 109 -8.65 31.27 13.60
N TYR A 110 -9.39 30.16 13.57
CA TYR A 110 -9.79 29.43 12.34
C TYR A 110 -8.68 28.78 11.51
N HIS A 111 -7.43 28.72 11.98
CA HIS A 111 -6.39 27.96 11.26
C HIS A 111 -5.25 27.51 12.17
N VAL A 112 -4.86 26.25 11.97
CA VAL A 112 -3.75 25.58 12.63
C VAL A 112 -2.73 25.30 11.55
N ASN A 113 -1.49 25.61 11.86
CA ASN A 113 -0.39 25.11 11.07
C ASN A 113 0.08 23.83 11.75
N LEU A 114 0.03 22.73 11.03
CA LEU A 114 0.55 21.45 11.47
C LEU A 114 1.88 21.20 10.78
N TYR A 115 2.74 20.47 11.48
CA TYR A 115 4.00 19.99 10.97
C TYR A 115 4.16 18.53 11.39
N TRP A 116 4.65 17.71 10.46
CA TRP A 116 5.05 16.34 10.71
C TRP A 116 6.25 16.01 9.83
N LEU A 117 6.94 14.94 10.19
CA LEU A 117 8.00 14.33 9.44
C LEU A 117 7.43 13.22 8.56
N ALA A 118 8.04 13.03 7.38
CA ALA A 118 7.77 11.88 6.55
C ALA A 118 8.03 10.58 7.32
N PRO A 119 7.37 9.47 6.93
CA PRO A 119 7.70 8.13 7.40
C PRO A 119 9.19 7.81 7.21
N ASP A 120 9.81 7.09 8.14
CA ASP A 120 11.20 6.64 8.01
C ASP A 120 11.35 5.57 6.91
N ASP A 121 10.33 4.74 6.75
CA ASP A 121 10.21 3.74 5.69
C ASP A 121 8.96 4.04 4.86
N ASP A 122 9.13 4.18 3.55
CA ASP A 122 8.08 4.41 2.57
C ASP A 122 7.44 3.10 2.07
N GLY A 123 7.97 1.95 2.52
CA GLY A 123 7.50 0.63 2.11
C GLY A 123 7.98 0.21 0.71
N GLY A 124 8.91 0.96 0.12
CA GLY A 124 9.45 0.69 -1.22
C GLY A 124 8.68 1.37 -2.36
N ALA A 125 7.72 2.25 -2.05
CA ALA A 125 7.05 3.10 -3.01
C ALA A 125 6.89 4.53 -2.45
N PRO A 126 6.99 5.57 -3.29
CA PRO A 126 6.93 6.96 -2.82
C PRO A 126 5.57 7.29 -2.16
N VAL A 127 5.61 8.06 -1.08
CA VAL A 127 4.41 8.54 -0.38
C VAL A 127 3.74 9.65 -1.20
N ASN A 128 2.54 9.38 -1.71
CA ASN A 128 1.81 10.32 -2.58
C ASN A 128 0.96 11.36 -1.82
N GLY A 129 0.75 11.19 -0.51
CA GLY A 129 -0.05 12.13 0.28
C GLY A 129 -0.28 11.70 1.72
N TYR A 130 -0.88 12.59 2.50
CA TYR A 130 -1.21 12.40 3.91
C TYR A 130 -2.70 12.66 4.16
N ARG A 131 -3.30 11.89 5.06
CA ARG A 131 -4.68 12.10 5.54
C ARG A 131 -4.63 12.62 6.97
N LEU A 132 -5.33 13.72 7.22
CA LEU A 132 -5.53 14.27 8.56
C LEU A 132 -6.98 14.08 8.96
N GLU A 133 -7.19 13.61 10.19
CA GLU A 133 -8.51 13.44 10.79
C GLU A 133 -8.59 14.32 12.02
N ILE A 134 -9.66 15.10 12.12
CA ILE A 134 -9.90 16.00 13.24
C ILE A 134 -11.17 15.52 13.92
N LEU A 135 -11.06 15.13 15.19
CA LEU A 135 -12.23 14.84 16.01
C LEU A 135 -12.75 16.18 16.55
N MET A 136 -13.89 16.64 16.03
CA MET A 136 -14.59 17.74 16.67
C MET A 136 -15.19 17.22 17.98
N PRO A 137 -14.97 17.90 19.12
CA PRO A 137 -15.66 17.54 20.35
C PRO A 137 -17.17 17.64 20.10
N GLN A 138 -17.89 16.59 20.46
CA GLN A 138 -19.36 16.57 20.42
C GLN A 138 -19.84 17.80 21.22
N LEU A 139 -20.42 18.79 20.55
CA LEU A 139 -21.01 19.93 21.25
C LEU A 139 -22.12 19.39 22.18
N PRO A 140 -22.16 19.77 23.46
CA PRO A 140 -23.27 19.42 24.32
C PRO A 140 -24.60 19.83 23.66
N LEU A 141 -25.62 18.96 23.69
CA LEU A 141 -26.91 19.16 23.02
C LEU A 141 -27.57 20.52 23.34
N ALA A 142 -27.27 21.09 24.51
CA ALA A 142 -27.72 22.42 24.91
C ALA A 142 -27.26 23.55 23.97
N LEU A 143 -26.06 23.43 23.39
CA LEU A 143 -25.53 24.42 22.43
C LEU A 143 -26.11 24.20 21.02
N LEU A 144 -26.41 22.95 20.64
CA LEU A 144 -27.06 22.61 19.37
C LEU A 144 -28.49 23.18 19.24
N ARG A 145 -29.25 23.23 20.33
CA ARG A 145 -30.61 23.81 20.35
C ARG A 145 -30.63 25.33 20.23
N LYS A 146 -29.54 26.00 20.59
CA LYS A 146 -29.44 27.46 20.57
C LYS A 146 -29.08 28.01 19.18
N TYR A 147 -28.53 27.18 18.29
CA TYR A 147 -28.09 27.57 16.94
C TYR A 147 -28.42 26.48 15.88
N PRO A 148 -29.72 26.28 15.54
CA PRO A 148 -30.17 25.19 14.67
C PRO A 148 -29.69 25.31 13.20
N HIS A 149 -29.27 26.49 12.75
CA HIS A 149 -28.83 26.72 11.37
C HIS A 149 -27.45 26.09 11.05
N GLN A 150 -26.66 25.75 12.07
CA GLN A 150 -25.30 25.20 11.90
C GLN A 150 -25.27 23.68 11.65
N GLN A 151 -26.41 22.99 11.75
CA GLN A 151 -26.51 21.55 11.49
C GLN A 151 -26.34 21.20 10.00
N SER A 152 -26.72 22.08 9.07
CA SER A 152 -26.70 21.73 7.63
C SER A 152 -25.29 21.65 7.02
N VAL A 153 -24.29 22.29 7.66
CA VAL A 153 -22.89 22.33 7.16
C VAL A 153 -22.16 21.01 7.41
N HIS A 154 -22.56 20.24 8.43
CA HIS A 154 -21.86 19.02 8.87
C HIS A 154 -22.02 17.82 7.92
N SER A 155 -22.80 17.94 6.84
CA SER A 155 -23.03 16.86 5.86
C SER A 155 -22.21 16.98 4.57
N LYS A 156 -21.43 18.06 4.37
CA LYS A 156 -20.68 18.23 3.11
C LYS A 156 -19.26 17.66 3.23
N LYS A 157 -19.06 16.46 2.66
CA LYS A 157 -17.73 16.01 2.20
C LYS A 157 -17.33 16.85 1.00
N GLU A 158 -16.76 18.03 1.22
CA GLU A 158 -16.16 18.80 0.14
C GLU A 158 -14.64 18.53 0.06
N ASN A 159 -14.19 18.19 -1.14
CA ASN A 159 -12.78 18.10 -1.47
C ASN A 159 -12.11 19.44 -1.13
N ALA A 160 -11.00 19.39 -0.40
CA ALA A 160 -10.24 20.57 0.00
C ALA A 160 -9.69 21.30 -1.24
N GLN A 161 -10.49 22.21 -1.81
CA GLN A 161 -10.05 23.24 -2.74
C GLN A 161 -10.17 24.60 -2.05
N ARG A 162 -9.17 25.44 -2.34
CA ARG A 162 -8.96 26.77 -1.78
C ARG A 162 -10.18 27.67 -2.00
N LEU A 163 -11.01 27.86 -0.96
CA LEU A 163 -12.06 28.87 -0.93
C LEU A 163 -11.59 30.04 -0.07
N GLN A 164 -11.58 31.25 -0.64
CA GLN A 164 -11.41 32.51 0.08
C GLN A 164 -12.81 32.97 0.53
N PRO A 165 -13.03 33.37 1.79
CA PRO A 165 -14.33 33.88 2.24
C PRO A 165 -14.67 35.21 1.55
N ASN A 166 -15.96 35.45 1.29
CA ASN A 166 -16.43 36.71 0.72
C ASN A 166 -16.71 37.75 1.84
N SER A 167 -17.01 38.99 1.46
CA SER A 167 -17.18 40.11 2.40
C SER A 167 -18.35 39.94 3.38
N ASN A 168 -19.37 39.15 3.03
CA ASN A 168 -20.52 38.93 3.91
C ASN A 168 -20.20 37.85 4.96
N ASP A 169 -19.39 36.86 4.60
CA ASP A 169 -18.92 35.83 5.53
C ASP A 169 -18.02 36.45 6.62
N GLU A 170 -17.20 37.44 6.27
CA GLU A 170 -16.32 38.18 7.19
C GLU A 170 -17.06 38.87 8.35
N ASP A 171 -18.22 39.47 8.08
CA ASP A 171 -18.98 40.21 9.08
C ASP A 171 -19.78 39.29 10.02
N GLU A 172 -20.28 38.17 9.51
CA GLU A 172 -20.91 37.13 10.34
C GLU A 172 -19.88 36.43 11.24
N ILE A 173 -18.65 36.25 10.77
CA ILE A 173 -17.54 35.68 11.55
C ILE A 173 -17.15 36.59 12.72
N LYS A 174 -16.98 37.90 12.50
CA LYS A 174 -16.67 38.89 13.56
C LYS A 174 -17.76 38.96 14.63
N ALA A 175 -19.03 38.81 14.24
CA ALA A 175 -20.15 38.80 15.17
C ALA A 175 -20.16 37.56 16.08
N ALA A 176 -19.73 36.40 15.58
CA ALA A 176 -19.58 35.17 16.36
C ALA A 176 -18.41 35.24 17.36
N GLU A 177 -17.30 35.92 17.00
CA GLU A 177 -16.12 36.11 17.85
C GLU A 177 -16.40 36.95 19.11
N SER A 178 -17.18 38.04 18.98
CA SER A 178 -17.50 38.93 20.12
C SER A 178 -18.29 38.23 21.24
N LYS A 179 -18.86 37.06 20.95
CA LYS A 179 -19.69 36.27 21.88
C LYS A 179 -18.97 35.03 22.43
N GLY A 180 -17.68 34.86 22.14
CA GLY A 180 -16.86 33.78 22.69
C GLY A 180 -17.13 32.39 22.08
N PHE A 181 -17.78 32.33 20.91
CA PHE A 181 -18.06 31.06 20.23
C PHE A 181 -16.98 30.77 19.19
N ILE A 182 -16.19 29.73 19.42
CA ILE A 182 -15.27 29.16 18.44
C ILE A 182 -16.06 28.14 17.62
N CYS A 183 -16.44 28.47 16.37
CA CYS A 183 -16.98 27.48 15.43
C CYS A 183 -16.49 27.74 13.99
N TRP A 184 -15.57 26.85 13.55
CA TRP A 184 -15.30 26.21 12.24
C TRP A 184 -15.65 26.91 10.89
N PRO A 185 -14.89 26.64 9.79
CA PRO A 185 -13.95 25.53 9.59
C PRO A 185 -12.47 25.95 9.58
N TRP A 186 -11.61 25.06 10.09
CA TRP A 186 -10.17 25.28 10.05
C TRP A 186 -9.64 25.07 8.64
N VAL A 187 -9.03 26.09 8.05
CA VAL A 187 -8.27 25.93 6.80
C VAL A 187 -6.89 25.40 7.18
N ILE A 188 -6.61 24.15 6.81
CA ILE A 188 -5.29 23.51 6.98
C ILE A 188 -4.43 23.87 5.78
N TYR A 189 -3.36 24.62 6.00
CA TYR A 189 -2.35 24.86 4.97
C TYR A 189 -1.21 23.84 5.10
N ASN A 190 -1.00 23.04 4.07
CA ASN A 190 0.08 22.05 4.02
C ASN A 190 1.27 22.51 3.17
N ARG A 191 2.47 22.30 3.72
CA ARG A 191 3.70 22.18 2.93
C ARG A 191 4.54 21.07 3.58
N ALA A 192 4.53 19.88 2.96
CA ALA A 192 5.53 18.86 3.24
C ALA A 192 6.89 19.39 2.75
N VAL A 193 7.95 19.18 3.53
CA VAL A 193 9.34 19.41 3.12
C VAL A 193 9.93 18.06 2.75
#